data_AF-A0A2E2BZ73-F1
#
_entry.id   AF-A0A2E2BZ73-F1
#
_cell.length_a   1.000
_cell.length_b   1.000
_cell.length_c   1.000
_cell.angle_alpha   90.00
_cell.angle_beta   90.00
_cell.angle_gamma   90.00
#
_symmetry.space_group_name_H-M   'P 1'
#
loop_
_entity.id
_entity.type
_entity.pdbx_description
1 polymer ?
#
loop_
_entity_poly.entity_id
_entity_poly.type
_entity_poly.pdbx_seq_one_letter_code
_entity_poly.pdbx_strand_id
1 'polypeptide(L)'
;MNTLNVTTDRFQRQSDLIPAERLSQLTATVIGVGAIGRQVALQLAAIGTPRIQLIDFDSVESTNITTQGYQVADLGKYKTSATREAAGSLAPEISITELQDRFRPRHKTGSVIFCCVDSISAREAIWRAISAKCEFFVDGRMLGEVIRVLAISPPAMQQYYVSTLFDQSEAHTGACTAQSTIYTANIAAGMMLHQFSRFLRRMPVDKDLSLNLLASELVLAPE
;
A
#
# COMPACT_ATOMS: atom_id res chain seq x y z
N MET A 1 11.86 -33.42 -31.76
CA MET A 1 12.22 -32.02 -31.46
C MET A 1 11.15 -31.48 -30.53
N ASN A 2 11.45 -31.41 -29.23
CA ASN A 2 10.50 -30.99 -28.21
C ASN A 2 10.78 -29.52 -27.88
N THR A 3 10.07 -28.59 -28.52
CA THR A 3 10.03 -27.18 -28.12
C THR A 3 9.25 -27.11 -26.82
N LEU A 4 9.94 -27.33 -25.70
CA LEU A 4 9.48 -26.90 -24.40
C LEU A 4 9.35 -25.38 -24.48
N ASN A 5 8.12 -24.89 -24.57
CA ASN A 5 7.79 -23.51 -24.25
C ASN A 5 8.25 -23.28 -22.82
N VAL A 6 9.49 -22.82 -22.65
CA VAL A 6 9.95 -22.24 -21.40
C VAL A 6 9.13 -20.97 -21.25
N THR A 7 8.02 -21.07 -20.52
CA THR A 7 7.31 -19.89 -20.01
C THR A 7 8.37 -19.06 -19.32
N THR A 8 8.76 -17.96 -19.94
CA THR A 8 9.80 -17.08 -19.41
C THR A 8 9.29 -16.57 -18.07
N ASP A 9 10.00 -16.89 -16.97
CA ASP A 9 9.68 -16.30 -15.68
C ASP A 9 9.91 -14.79 -15.75
N ARG A 10 8.80 -14.04 -15.83
CA ARG A 10 8.80 -12.59 -16.02
C ARG A 10 9.30 -11.85 -14.78
N PHE A 11 9.42 -12.53 -13.63
CA PHE A 11 9.88 -11.95 -12.38
C PHE A 11 11.35 -12.24 -12.08
N GLN A 12 12.06 -12.94 -12.98
CA GLN A 12 13.47 -13.33 -12.78
C GLN A 12 14.42 -12.15 -12.49
N ARG A 13 14.16 -10.96 -13.04
CA ARG A 13 15.04 -9.78 -12.84
C ARG A 13 14.95 -9.14 -11.45
N GLN A 14 13.94 -9.52 -10.67
CA GLN A 14 13.71 -8.99 -9.33
C GLN A 14 13.81 -10.07 -8.24
N SER A 15 14.14 -11.32 -8.59
CA SER A 15 14.16 -12.46 -7.67
C SER A 15 15.09 -12.28 -6.46
N ASP A 16 16.20 -11.57 -6.65
CA ASP A 16 17.18 -11.31 -5.58
C ASP A 16 16.65 -10.31 -4.53
N LEU A 17 15.71 -9.45 -4.94
CA LEU A 17 15.08 -8.44 -4.09
C LEU A 17 13.71 -8.87 -3.59
N ILE A 18 13.04 -9.79 -4.30
CA ILE A 18 11.69 -10.27 -4.05
C ILE A 18 11.71 -11.81 -4.01
N PRO A 19 11.94 -12.41 -2.83
CA PRO A 19 11.97 -13.86 -2.67
C PRO A 19 10.61 -14.50 -2.95
N ALA A 20 10.45 -15.13 -4.12
CA ALA A 20 9.19 -15.69 -4.59
C ALA A 20 8.58 -16.73 -3.64
N GLU A 21 9.40 -17.62 -3.05
CA GLU A 21 8.94 -18.65 -2.11
C GLU A 21 8.28 -18.04 -0.87
N ARG A 22 8.84 -16.94 -0.33
CA ARG A 22 8.24 -16.27 0.82
C ARG A 22 7.00 -15.49 0.41
N LEU A 23 7.08 -14.79 -0.72
CA LEU A 23 5.95 -14.01 -1.25
C LEU A 23 4.74 -14.90 -1.50
N SER A 24 4.94 -16.15 -1.95
CA SER A 24 3.85 -17.10 -2.25
C SER A 24 3.06 -17.57 -1.05
N GLN A 25 3.58 -17.40 0.17
CA GLN A 25 2.89 -17.75 1.42
C GLN A 25 2.02 -16.61 1.96
N LEU A 26 2.15 -15.40 1.41
CA LEU A 26 1.52 -14.21 1.96
C LEU A 26 0.29 -13.79 1.15
N THR A 27 -0.58 -13.03 1.79
CA THR A 27 -1.69 -12.31 1.13
C THR A 27 -1.56 -10.85 1.51
N ALA A 28 -1.35 -9.98 0.52
CA ALA A 28 -1.25 -8.54 0.72
C ALA A 28 -2.64 -7.91 0.69
N THR A 29 -3.01 -7.20 1.76
CA THR A 29 -4.27 -6.45 1.85
C THR A 29 -3.99 -4.97 1.76
N VAL A 30 -4.53 -4.31 0.75
CA VAL A 30 -4.47 -2.86 0.55
C VAL A 30 -5.80 -2.26 1.01
N ILE A 31 -5.75 -1.45 2.07
CA ILE A 31 -6.92 -0.80 2.66
C ILE A 31 -6.88 0.69 2.30
N GLY A 32 -7.86 1.14 1.54
CA GLY A 32 -7.83 2.40 0.81
C GLY A 32 -7.10 2.24 -0.51
N VAL A 33 -7.78 2.49 -1.62
CA VAL A 33 -7.27 2.41 -3.00
C VAL A 33 -7.39 3.79 -3.65
N GLY A 34 -7.08 4.84 -2.88
CA GLY A 34 -6.96 6.20 -3.37
C GLY A 34 -5.58 6.46 -4.01
N ALA A 35 -5.06 7.68 -3.83
CA ALA A 35 -3.79 8.11 -4.43
C ALA A 35 -2.63 7.13 -4.19
N ILE A 36 -2.32 6.81 -2.92
CA ILE A 36 -1.22 5.88 -2.56
C ILE A 36 -1.62 4.44 -2.86
N GLY A 37 -2.79 4.01 -2.37
CA GLY A 37 -3.20 2.60 -2.37
C GLY A 37 -3.33 2.01 -3.77
N ARG A 38 -3.79 2.78 -4.75
CA ARG A 38 -3.78 2.33 -6.15
C ARG A 38 -2.37 2.02 -6.63
N GLN A 39 -1.39 2.87 -6.36
CA GLN A 39 -0.01 2.62 -6.81
C GLN A 39 0.60 1.43 -6.06
N VAL A 40 0.30 1.27 -4.77
CA VAL A 40 0.70 0.08 -3.99
C VAL A 40 0.17 -1.18 -4.65
N ALA A 41 -1.12 -1.24 -5.01
CA ALA A 41 -1.71 -2.41 -5.66
C ALA A 41 -1.06 -2.73 -7.02
N LEU A 42 -0.79 -1.72 -7.85
CA LEU A 42 -0.10 -1.90 -9.12
C LEU A 42 1.33 -2.41 -8.94
N GLN A 43 2.08 -1.86 -7.97
CA GLN A 43 3.43 -2.30 -7.69
C GLN A 43 3.46 -3.72 -7.09
N LEU A 44 2.51 -4.06 -6.20
CA LEU A 44 2.36 -5.43 -5.68
C LEU A 44 2.14 -6.44 -6.81
N ALA A 45 1.31 -6.09 -7.80
CA ALA A 45 1.12 -6.92 -9.00
C ALA A 45 2.39 -7.03 -9.83
N ALA A 46 3.09 -5.92 -10.07
CA ALA A 46 4.34 -5.89 -10.83
C ALA A 46 5.47 -6.71 -10.18
N ILE A 47 5.53 -6.75 -8.84
CA ILE A 47 6.50 -7.61 -8.12
C ILE A 47 6.07 -9.08 -8.02
N GLY A 48 4.93 -9.46 -8.61
CA GLY A 48 4.45 -10.83 -8.65
C GLY A 48 3.80 -11.31 -7.35
N THR A 49 3.17 -10.41 -6.57
CA THR A 49 2.43 -10.80 -5.36
C THR A 49 1.23 -11.66 -5.75
N PRO A 50 1.18 -12.96 -5.40
CA PRO A 50 0.20 -13.87 -6.00
C PRO A 50 -1.21 -13.71 -5.45
N ARG A 51 -1.36 -13.09 -4.27
CA ARG A 51 -2.66 -12.84 -3.62
C ARG A 51 -2.73 -11.42 -3.11
N ILE A 52 -3.62 -10.62 -3.72
CA ILE A 52 -3.89 -9.24 -3.34
C ILE A 52 -5.38 -9.12 -2.95
N GLN A 53 -5.66 -8.45 -1.85
CA GLN A 53 -7.00 -8.04 -1.45
C GLN A 53 -7.08 -6.51 -1.47
N LEU A 54 -8.09 -5.97 -2.13
CA LEU A 54 -8.36 -4.54 -2.21
C LEU A 54 -9.61 -4.20 -1.39
N ILE A 55 -9.54 -3.20 -0.53
CA ILE A 55 -10.67 -2.73 0.27
C ILE A 55 -10.82 -1.22 0.08
N ASP A 56 -11.90 -0.80 -0.56
CA ASP A 56 -12.28 0.61 -0.72
C ASP A 56 -13.77 0.68 -1.05
N PHE A 57 -14.45 1.75 -0.62
CA PHE A 57 -15.90 1.92 -0.84
C PHE A 57 -16.22 2.95 -1.91
N ASP A 58 -15.23 3.73 -2.36
CA ASP A 58 -15.44 4.83 -3.30
C ASP A 58 -15.54 4.33 -4.74
N SER A 59 -16.24 5.12 -5.54
CA SER A 59 -16.17 5.08 -7.00
C SER A 59 -15.14 6.07 -7.54
N VAL A 60 -14.69 5.86 -8.77
CA VAL A 60 -13.75 6.74 -9.46
C VAL A 60 -14.46 8.03 -9.86
N GLU A 61 -13.89 9.16 -9.45
CA GLU A 61 -14.32 10.51 -9.84
C GLU A 61 -13.33 11.16 -10.82
N SER A 62 -13.77 12.22 -11.49
CA SER A 62 -12.97 12.94 -12.50
C SER A 62 -11.63 13.46 -11.95
N THR A 63 -11.62 13.94 -10.71
CA THR A 63 -10.41 14.41 -10.02
C THR A 63 -9.39 13.28 -9.81
N ASN A 64 -9.84 12.03 -9.72
CA ASN A 64 -8.96 10.88 -9.47
C ASN A 64 -8.18 10.47 -10.72
N ILE A 65 -8.64 10.85 -11.92
CA ILE A 65 -7.93 10.59 -13.18
C ILE A 65 -6.54 11.24 -13.15
N THR A 66 -6.46 12.50 -12.73
CA THR A 66 -5.22 13.28 -12.74
C THR A 66 -4.39 13.12 -11.47
N THR A 67 -5.03 12.84 -10.33
CA THR A 67 -4.35 12.75 -9.02
C THR A 67 -3.98 11.33 -8.61
N GLN A 68 -4.69 10.32 -9.12
CA GLN A 68 -4.53 8.91 -8.73
C GLN A 68 -4.19 8.02 -9.93
N GLY A 69 -4.35 8.52 -11.16
CA GLY A 69 -3.98 7.80 -12.38
C GLY A 69 -5.04 6.79 -12.85
N TYR A 70 -6.30 6.95 -12.43
CA TYR A 70 -7.41 6.24 -13.07
C TYR A 70 -7.59 6.70 -14.52
N GLN A 71 -8.19 5.84 -15.35
CA GLN A 71 -8.46 6.21 -16.74
C GLN A 71 -9.84 6.86 -16.87
N VAL A 72 -10.05 7.62 -17.95
CA VAL A 72 -11.37 8.19 -18.28
C VAL A 72 -12.45 7.10 -18.36
N ALA A 73 -12.09 5.91 -18.87
CA ALA A 73 -12.97 4.76 -18.97
C ALA A 73 -13.36 4.13 -17.60
N ASP A 74 -12.69 4.53 -16.52
CA ASP A 74 -12.98 4.02 -15.18
C ASP A 74 -14.00 4.87 -14.41
N LEU A 75 -14.39 6.04 -14.96
CA LEU A 75 -15.29 6.96 -14.30
C LEU A 75 -16.60 6.26 -13.87
N GLY A 76 -16.96 6.40 -12.59
CA GLY A 76 -18.15 5.76 -12.01
C GLY A 76 -17.99 4.27 -11.64
N LYS A 77 -16.91 3.59 -12.04
CA LYS A 77 -16.60 2.25 -11.51
C LYS A 77 -16.15 2.35 -10.06
N TYR A 78 -16.31 1.28 -9.28
CA TYR A 78 -15.63 1.18 -7.99
C TYR A 78 -14.11 1.27 -8.18
N LYS A 79 -13.45 2.02 -7.28
CA LYS A 79 -11.98 2.15 -7.28
C LYS A 79 -11.30 0.79 -7.19
N THR A 80 -11.84 -0.13 -6.38
CA THR A 80 -11.32 -1.50 -6.28
C THR A 80 -11.38 -2.24 -7.61
N SER A 81 -12.48 -2.10 -8.37
CA SER A 81 -12.69 -2.83 -9.61
C SER A 81 -11.77 -2.31 -10.72
N ALA A 82 -11.70 -0.99 -10.89
CA ALA A 82 -10.77 -0.36 -11.84
C ALA A 82 -9.30 -0.70 -11.51
N THR A 83 -8.95 -0.73 -10.22
CA THR A 83 -7.60 -1.09 -9.79
C THR A 83 -7.31 -2.57 -10.00
N ARG A 84 -8.29 -3.46 -9.75
CA ARG A 84 -8.20 -4.89 -10.02
C ARG A 84 -7.94 -5.16 -11.50
N GLU A 85 -8.68 -4.49 -12.38
CA GLU A 85 -8.50 -4.58 -13.84
C GLU A 85 -7.10 -4.13 -14.25
N ALA A 86 -6.66 -2.96 -13.77
CA ALA A 86 -5.33 -2.43 -14.09
C ALA A 86 -4.19 -3.33 -13.56
N ALA A 87 -4.27 -3.77 -12.31
CA ALA A 87 -3.27 -4.66 -11.71
C ALA A 87 -3.24 -6.04 -12.37
N GLY A 88 -4.41 -6.62 -12.68
CA GLY A 88 -4.52 -7.90 -13.37
C GLY A 88 -3.97 -7.86 -14.80
N SER A 89 -3.96 -6.70 -15.45
CA SER A 89 -3.33 -6.53 -16.77
C SER A 89 -1.80 -6.64 -16.72
N LEU A 90 -1.17 -6.35 -15.58
CA LEU A 90 0.28 -6.46 -15.40
C LEU A 90 0.71 -7.92 -15.21
N ALA A 91 -0.05 -8.69 -14.43
CA ALA A 91 0.24 -10.09 -14.11
C ALA A 91 -1.06 -10.91 -14.01
N PRO A 92 -1.57 -11.45 -15.14
CA PRO A 92 -2.85 -12.18 -15.18
C PRO A 92 -2.96 -13.42 -14.29
N GLU A 93 -1.83 -13.96 -13.83
CA GLU A 93 -1.70 -15.11 -12.94
C GLU A 93 -1.97 -14.79 -11.47
N ILE A 94 -1.96 -13.51 -11.07
CA ILE A 94 -2.19 -13.12 -9.67
C ILE A 94 -3.68 -13.12 -9.34
N SER A 95 -4.00 -13.59 -8.15
CA SER A 95 -5.36 -13.55 -7.63
C SER A 95 -5.61 -12.23 -6.92
N ILE A 96 -6.55 -11.43 -7.44
CA ILE A 96 -6.97 -10.18 -6.82
C ILE A 96 -8.43 -10.28 -6.40
N THR A 97 -8.68 -10.11 -5.11
CA THR A 97 -10.04 -10.03 -4.54
C THR A 97 -10.35 -8.60 -4.14
N GLU A 98 -11.62 -8.23 -4.17
CA GLU A 98 -12.07 -6.88 -3.82
C GLU A 98 -13.21 -6.91 -2.81
N LEU A 99 -13.24 -5.90 -1.96
CA LEU A 99 -14.33 -5.57 -1.06
C LEU A 99 -14.71 -4.11 -1.27
N GLN A 100 -15.88 -3.90 -1.85
CA GLN A 100 -16.47 -2.58 -2.11
C GLN A 100 -17.20 -2.05 -0.87
N ASP A 101 -16.49 -1.94 0.26
CA ASP A 101 -17.01 -1.45 1.54
C ASP A 101 -15.87 -0.80 2.35
N ARG A 102 -16.25 -0.01 3.34
CA ARG A 102 -15.31 0.48 4.35
C ARG A 102 -14.74 -0.71 5.09
N PHE A 103 -13.47 -0.62 5.50
CA PHE A 103 -12.91 -1.60 6.40
C PHE A 103 -13.73 -1.68 7.69
N ARG A 104 -14.00 -2.91 8.15
CA ARG A 104 -14.65 -3.20 9.43
C ARG A 104 -13.92 -4.37 10.08
N PRO A 105 -13.84 -4.43 11.42
CA PRO A 105 -13.11 -5.50 12.12
C PRO A 105 -13.55 -6.94 11.78
N ARG A 106 -14.78 -7.11 11.28
CA ARG A 106 -15.31 -8.41 10.83
C ARG A 106 -14.72 -8.90 9.51
N HIS A 107 -14.15 -8.02 8.70
CA HIS A 107 -13.62 -8.38 7.38
C HIS A 107 -12.33 -9.18 7.55
N LYS A 108 -12.23 -10.30 6.84
CA LYS A 108 -11.02 -11.11 6.81
C LYS A 108 -9.96 -10.41 5.95
N THR A 109 -8.75 -10.31 6.47
CA THR A 109 -7.58 -9.77 5.78
C THR A 109 -6.46 -10.82 5.70
N GLY A 110 -5.48 -10.57 4.84
CA GLY A 110 -4.21 -11.28 4.85
C GLY A 110 -3.31 -10.88 6.03
N SER A 111 -2.09 -11.45 6.06
CA SER A 111 -1.09 -11.17 7.10
C SER A 111 -0.18 -9.97 6.78
N VAL A 112 -0.22 -9.46 5.55
CA VAL A 112 0.54 -8.28 5.11
C VAL A 112 -0.44 -7.15 4.82
N ILE A 113 -0.33 -6.04 5.54
CA ILE A 113 -1.29 -4.92 5.48
C ILE A 113 -0.61 -3.66 4.97
N PHE A 114 -1.19 -3.08 3.92
CA PHE A 114 -0.88 -1.74 3.42
C PHE A 114 -2.04 -0.82 3.78
N CYS A 115 -1.86 -0.01 4.83
CA CYS A 115 -2.81 1.00 5.27
C CYS A 115 -2.60 2.28 4.46
N CYS A 116 -3.55 2.59 3.57
CA CYS A 116 -3.48 3.71 2.63
C CYS A 116 -4.71 4.63 2.73
N VAL A 117 -5.41 4.58 3.88
CA VAL A 117 -6.56 5.45 4.17
C VAL A 117 -6.10 6.88 4.49
N ASP A 118 -6.99 7.85 4.45
CA ASP A 118 -6.66 9.28 4.64
C ASP A 118 -6.96 9.81 6.05
N SER A 119 -7.85 9.19 6.81
CA SER A 119 -8.21 9.61 8.18
C SER A 119 -7.42 8.90 9.28
N ILE A 120 -7.19 9.59 10.40
CA ILE A 120 -6.49 9.01 11.56
C ILE A 120 -7.39 7.99 12.29
N SER A 121 -8.70 8.26 12.34
CA SER A 121 -9.70 7.37 12.94
C SER A 121 -9.79 6.03 12.21
N ALA A 122 -9.72 6.02 10.87
CA ALA A 122 -9.66 4.78 10.10
C ALA A 122 -8.37 4.00 10.38
N ARG A 123 -7.22 4.68 10.46
CA ARG A 123 -5.93 4.06 10.82
C ARG A 123 -5.99 3.38 12.18
N GLU A 124 -6.54 4.06 13.18
CA GLU A 124 -6.72 3.50 14.53
C GLU A 124 -7.63 2.27 14.51
N ALA A 125 -8.79 2.35 13.83
CA ALA A 125 -9.73 1.23 13.73
C ALA A 125 -9.12 0.00 13.04
N ILE A 126 -8.37 0.22 11.96
CA ILE A 126 -7.63 -0.83 11.23
C ILE A 126 -6.58 -1.47 12.14
N TRP A 127 -5.75 -0.65 12.79
CA TRP A 127 -4.68 -1.11 13.67
C TRP A 127 -5.21 -1.94 14.84
N ARG A 128 -6.24 -1.45 15.52
CA ARG A 128 -6.89 -2.16 16.64
C ARG A 128 -7.42 -3.53 16.21
N ALA A 129 -7.92 -3.65 14.98
CA ALA A 129 -8.49 -4.90 14.47
C ALA A 129 -7.45 -5.93 14.02
N ILE A 130 -6.30 -5.49 13.49
CA ILE A 130 -5.38 -6.36 12.73
C ILE A 130 -3.98 -6.50 13.37
N SER A 131 -3.54 -5.59 14.24
CA SER A 131 -2.18 -5.58 14.81
C SER A 131 -1.74 -6.91 15.45
N ALA A 132 -2.67 -7.66 16.05
CA ALA A 132 -2.38 -8.97 16.66
C ALA A 132 -2.31 -10.13 15.66
N LYS A 133 -2.70 -9.92 14.39
CA LYS A 133 -2.85 -10.97 13.37
C LYS A 133 -1.98 -10.76 12.13
N CYS A 134 -1.42 -9.57 11.94
CA CYS A 134 -0.52 -9.27 10.82
C CYS A 134 0.93 -9.60 11.17
N GLU A 135 1.67 -10.04 10.16
CA GLU A 135 3.12 -10.24 10.19
C GLU A 135 3.87 -8.98 9.74
N PHE A 136 3.22 -8.18 8.89
CA PHE A 136 3.75 -6.91 8.39
C PHE A 136 2.61 -5.90 8.25
N PHE A 137 2.82 -4.70 8.75
CA PHE A 137 1.90 -3.58 8.62
C PHE A 137 2.69 -2.36 8.16
N VAL A 138 2.23 -1.70 7.11
CA VAL A 138 2.81 -0.44 6.64
C VAL A 138 1.72 0.61 6.44
N ASP A 139 1.91 1.79 7.02
CA ASP A 139 1.01 2.94 6.92
C ASP A 139 1.67 4.06 6.13
N GLY A 140 1.06 4.39 5.00
CA GLY A 140 1.47 5.49 4.13
C GLY A 140 0.67 6.74 4.46
N ARG A 141 1.37 7.83 4.77
CA ARG A 141 0.80 9.15 5.01
C ARG A 141 1.41 10.14 4.04
N MET A 142 0.60 11.02 3.47
CA MET A 142 1.04 12.02 2.51
C MET A 142 0.24 13.30 2.70
N LEU A 143 0.95 14.42 2.73
CA LEU A 143 0.38 15.76 2.71
C LEU A 143 1.18 16.61 1.72
N GLY A 144 0.61 16.84 0.53
CA GLY A 144 1.30 17.54 -0.56
C GLY A 144 2.57 16.79 -0.98
N GLU A 145 3.73 17.33 -0.61
CA GLU A 145 5.07 16.83 -0.95
C GLU A 145 5.84 16.27 0.26
N VAL A 146 5.15 16.12 1.39
CA VAL A 146 5.67 15.47 2.59
C VAL A 146 5.06 14.09 2.72
N ILE A 147 5.91 13.07 2.73
CA ILE A 147 5.55 11.66 2.84
C ILE A 147 6.06 11.14 4.18
N ARG A 148 5.26 10.30 4.85
CA ARG A 148 5.69 9.52 6.01
C ARG A 148 5.24 8.08 5.83
N VAL A 149 6.15 7.14 6.03
CA VAL A 149 5.93 5.69 5.97
C VAL A 149 6.29 5.09 7.31
N LEU A 150 5.31 4.44 7.94
CA LEU A 150 5.48 3.72 9.21
C LEU A 150 5.39 2.22 8.92
N ALA A 151 6.48 1.48 9.09
CA ALA A 151 6.54 0.04 8.83
C ALA A 151 6.78 -0.75 10.11
N ILE A 152 5.92 -1.71 10.39
CA ILE A 152 5.88 -2.46 11.65
C ILE A 152 5.86 -3.96 11.34
N SER A 153 6.71 -4.71 12.03
CA SER A 153 6.69 -6.16 12.09
C SER A 153 6.36 -6.61 13.52
N PRO A 154 5.08 -6.83 13.85
CA PRO A 154 4.65 -7.25 15.17
C PRO A 154 5.40 -8.47 15.72
N PRO A 155 5.62 -8.57 17.05
CA PRO A 155 5.17 -7.64 18.10
C PRO A 155 6.07 -6.42 18.29
N ALA A 156 7.20 -6.33 17.58
CA ALA A 156 8.11 -5.21 17.71
C ALA A 156 7.42 -3.90 17.29
N MET A 157 7.73 -2.81 18.00
CA MET A 157 7.35 -1.43 17.62
C MET A 157 5.83 -1.15 17.59
N GLN A 158 4.99 -2.04 18.12
CA GLN A 158 3.55 -1.80 18.23
C GLN A 158 3.22 -0.53 19.04
N GLN A 159 3.87 -0.36 20.20
CA GLN A 159 3.70 0.82 21.06
C GLN A 159 4.11 2.11 20.34
N TYR A 160 5.15 2.03 19.51
CA TYR A 160 5.59 3.16 18.69
C TYR A 160 4.52 3.55 17.68
N TYR A 161 3.94 2.61 16.94
CA TYR A 161 2.87 2.93 16.01
C TYR A 161 1.68 3.59 16.71
N VAL A 162 1.28 3.06 17.87
CA VAL A 162 0.19 3.64 18.68
C VAL A 162 0.48 5.08 19.08
N SER A 163 1.73 5.44 19.42
CA SER A 163 2.08 6.83 19.76
C SER A 163 2.06 7.79 18.56
N THR A 164 2.00 7.27 17.33
CA THR A 164 1.82 8.11 16.11
C THR A 164 0.36 8.38 15.77
N LEU A 165 -0.58 7.75 16.48
CA LEU A 165 -2.01 8.00 16.36
C LEU A 165 -2.37 9.12 17.34
N PHE A 166 -3.09 10.12 16.85
CA PHE A 166 -3.54 11.29 17.60
C PHE A 166 -5.02 11.54 17.31
N ASP A 167 -5.67 12.37 18.12
CA ASP A 167 -7.10 12.61 17.93
C ASP A 167 -7.34 13.35 16.61
N GLN A 168 -8.42 13.05 15.90
CA GLN A 168 -8.74 13.71 14.63
C GLN A 168 -8.89 15.24 14.80
N SER A 169 -9.24 15.73 15.99
CA SER A 169 -9.29 17.15 16.34
C SER A 169 -7.91 17.82 16.46
N GLU A 170 -6.85 17.05 16.69
CA GLU A 170 -5.45 17.51 16.75
C GLU A 170 -4.80 17.50 15.36
N ALA A 171 -5.47 16.94 14.35
CA ALA A 171 -5.02 17.01 12.98
C ALA A 171 -5.00 18.47 12.51
N HIS A 172 -3.81 19.01 12.29
CA HIS A 172 -3.66 20.32 11.66
C HIS A 172 -4.40 20.32 10.32
N THR A 173 -5.47 21.11 10.24
CA THR A 173 -6.13 21.48 8.98
C THR A 173 -5.21 22.49 8.27
N GLY A 174 -4.08 22.00 7.79
CA GLY A 174 -3.23 22.75 6.88
C GLY A 174 -4.02 23.00 5.61
N ALA A 175 -4.47 24.23 5.42
CA ALA A 175 -5.08 24.72 4.19
C ALA A 175 -4.03 24.71 3.06
N CYS A 176 -3.71 23.53 2.53
CA CYS A 176 -3.03 23.39 1.26
C CYS A 176 -4.08 22.92 0.25
N THR A 177 -4.42 23.79 -0.68
CA THR A 177 -5.34 23.51 -1.79
C THR A 177 -4.82 22.39 -2.71
N ALA A 178 -3.53 22.04 -2.61
CA ALA A 178 -2.93 20.88 -3.26
C ALA A 178 -2.85 19.69 -2.28
N GLN A 179 -3.83 18.78 -2.36
CA GLN A 179 -3.91 17.63 -1.46
C GLN A 179 -2.97 16.48 -1.87
N SER A 180 -2.77 16.27 -3.17
CA SER A 180 -1.90 15.19 -3.68
C SER A 180 -1.51 15.38 -5.15
N THR A 181 -0.35 14.85 -5.51
CA THR A 181 0.07 14.63 -6.90
C THR A 181 0.38 13.16 -7.10
N ILE A 182 0.22 12.68 -8.33
CA ILE A 182 0.44 11.26 -8.64
C ILE A 182 1.89 10.83 -8.41
N TYR A 183 2.87 11.72 -8.63
CA TYR A 183 4.28 11.37 -8.44
C TYR A 183 4.61 11.18 -6.95
N THR A 184 4.10 12.04 -6.07
CA THR A 184 4.30 11.89 -4.61
C THR A 184 3.67 10.59 -4.13
N ALA A 185 2.48 10.26 -4.63
CA ALA A 185 1.82 8.99 -4.31
C ALA A 185 2.61 7.77 -4.78
N ASN A 186 3.25 7.84 -5.96
CA ASN A 186 4.14 6.79 -6.46
C ASN A 186 5.38 6.62 -5.59
N ILE A 187 5.99 7.72 -5.14
CA ILE A 187 7.15 7.70 -4.24
C ILE A 187 6.74 7.06 -2.90
N ALA A 188 5.61 7.48 -2.32
CA ALA A 188 5.09 6.90 -1.08
C ALA A 188 4.85 5.39 -1.22
N ALA A 189 4.18 4.95 -2.29
CA ALA A 189 3.98 3.53 -2.57
C ALA A 189 5.31 2.78 -2.73
N GLY A 190 6.28 3.35 -3.46
CA GLY A 190 7.61 2.76 -3.62
C GLY A 190 8.34 2.60 -2.29
N MET A 191 8.24 3.58 -1.39
CA MET A 191 8.80 3.50 -0.04
C MET A 191 8.10 2.41 0.80
N MET A 192 6.78 2.28 0.70
CA MET A 192 6.04 1.19 1.38
C MET A 192 6.46 -0.19 0.85
N LEU A 193 6.58 -0.35 -0.47
CA LEU A 193 7.03 -1.58 -1.11
C LEU A 193 8.50 -1.88 -0.79
N HIS A 194 9.35 -0.87 -0.63
CA HIS A 194 10.73 -1.04 -0.18
C HIS A 194 10.78 -1.66 1.22
N GLN A 195 9.97 -1.16 2.17
CA GLN A 195 9.87 -1.75 3.50
C GLN A 195 9.33 -3.19 3.45
N PHE A 196 8.38 -3.47 2.55
CA PHE A 196 7.90 -4.82 2.33
C PHE A 196 8.98 -5.77 1.75
N SER A 197 9.78 -5.31 0.79
CA SER A 197 10.92 -6.07 0.27
C SER A 197 11.95 -6.39 1.36
N ARG A 198 12.25 -5.43 2.24
CA ARG A 198 13.11 -5.67 3.42
C ARG A 198 12.52 -6.74 4.33
N PHE A 199 11.23 -6.64 4.65
CA PHE A 199 10.51 -7.66 5.42
C PHE A 199 10.62 -9.06 4.77
N LEU A 200 10.36 -9.16 3.45
CA LEU A 200 10.48 -10.43 2.72
C LEU A 200 11.89 -11.03 2.85
N ARG A 201 12.92 -10.18 2.76
CA ARG A 201 14.33 -10.55 2.87
C ARG A 201 14.83 -10.74 4.30
N ARG A 202 13.96 -10.67 5.32
CA ARG A 202 14.31 -10.76 6.76
C ARG A 202 15.29 -9.65 7.19
N MET A 203 15.24 -8.51 6.54
CA MET A 203 15.97 -7.32 6.95
C MET A 203 15.11 -6.50 7.92
N PRO A 204 15.73 -5.75 8.86
CA PRO A 204 15.00 -4.78 9.67
C PRO A 204 14.26 -3.80 8.78
N VAL A 205 13.04 -3.42 9.16
CA VAL A 205 12.29 -2.34 8.49
C VAL A 205 12.62 -1.02 9.15
N ASP A 206 12.53 0.07 8.40
CA ASP A 206 12.64 1.41 8.98
C ASP A 206 11.29 1.78 9.59
N LYS A 207 11.23 1.89 10.92
CA LYS A 207 9.97 1.97 11.66
C LYS A 207 9.14 3.21 11.37
N ASP A 208 9.84 4.31 11.10
CA ASP A 208 9.27 5.62 10.78
C ASP A 208 10.26 6.38 9.92
N LEU A 209 9.83 6.62 8.69
CA LEU A 209 10.63 7.22 7.65
C LEU A 209 9.84 8.34 7.02
N SER A 210 10.42 9.54 7.01
CA SER A 210 9.80 10.75 6.47
C SER A 210 10.63 11.29 5.33
N LEU A 211 9.97 11.61 4.21
CA LEU A 211 10.58 12.25 3.05
C LEU A 211 9.89 13.59 2.80
N ASN A 212 10.66 14.66 2.82
CA ASN A 212 10.21 16.00 2.47
C ASN A 212 10.80 16.37 1.12
N LEU A 213 10.00 16.35 0.05
CA LEU A 213 10.49 16.68 -1.29
C LEU A 213 10.81 18.17 -1.44
N LEU A 214 10.14 19.05 -0.69
CA LEU A 214 10.43 20.50 -0.70
C LEU A 214 11.84 20.79 -0.18
N ALA A 215 12.26 20.05 0.85
CA ALA A 215 13.60 20.16 1.44
C ALA A 215 14.61 19.19 0.82
N SER A 216 14.17 18.27 -0.04
CA SER A 216 14.98 17.13 -0.52
C SER A 216 15.62 16.33 0.63
N GLU A 217 14.86 16.13 1.71
CA GLU A 217 15.36 15.55 2.96
C GLU A 217 14.66 14.22 3.30
N LEU A 218 15.46 13.20 3.63
CA LEU A 218 14.99 11.91 4.12
C LEU A 218 15.43 11.74 5.59
N VAL A 219 14.47 11.53 6.49
CA VAL A 219 14.69 11.41 7.93
C VAL A 219 14.16 10.06 8.42
N LEU A 220 14.95 9.42 9.28
CA LEU A 220 14.54 8.23 10.04
C LEU A 220 14.30 8.63 11.50
N ALA A 221 13.23 8.13 12.11
CA ALA A 221 13.07 8.31 13.55
C ALA A 221 14.18 7.58 14.32
N PRO A 222 14.66 8.14 15.45
CA PRO A 222 15.63 7.48 16.32
C PRO A 222 15.14 6.11 16.77
N GLU A 223 16.06 5.17 16.99
CA GLU A 223 15.77 3.82 17.50
C GLU A 223 15.05 3.81 18.86
#